data_AF-A0A2V8UM78-F1
#
_entry.id   AF-A0A2V8UM78-F1
#
_cell.length_a   1.000
_cell.length_b   1.000
_cell.length_c   1.000
_cell.angle_alpha   90.00
_cell.angle_beta   90.00
_cell.angle_gamma   90.00
#
_symmetry.space_group_name_H-M   'P 1'
#
loop_
_entity.id
_entity.type
_entity.pdbx_description
1 polymer ?
#
loop_
_entity_poly.entity_id
_entity_poly.type
_entity_poly.pdbx_seq_one_letter_code
_entity_poly.pdbx_strand_id
1 'polypeptide(L)'
;MYQAYIQRSRGEFGCAKPSYIKLQTSWISDRTLCYLASGKPVVVQHTGPSSFLPNGEGTFRFSTLQEAADALDAVNTDYRRHSEAARQIAETHFDSKQVVARILSYALR
;
A
#
# COMPACT_ATOMS: atom_id res chain seq x y z
N MET A 1 16.95 -9.34 -9.50
CA MET A 1 15.80 -10.00 -10.17
C MET A 1 14.45 -9.53 -9.61
N TYR A 2 14.21 -9.64 -8.29
CA TYR A 2 12.92 -9.26 -7.68
C TYR A 2 12.60 -7.75 -7.68
N GLN A 3 13.56 -6.89 -7.35
CA GLN A 3 13.38 -5.43 -7.42
C GLN A 3 13.01 -4.96 -8.83
N ALA A 4 13.72 -5.47 -9.85
CA ALA A 4 13.44 -5.16 -11.25
C ALA A 4 12.06 -5.64 -11.68
N TYR A 5 11.59 -6.79 -11.18
CA TYR A 5 10.22 -7.25 -11.38
C TYR A 5 9.21 -6.22 -10.85
N ILE A 6 9.35 -5.78 -9.59
CA ILE A 6 8.47 -4.76 -8.99
C ILE A 6 8.49 -3.44 -9.78
N GLN A 7 9.68 -2.96 -10.14
CA GLN A 7 9.82 -1.67 -10.83
C GLN A 7 9.29 -1.70 -12.27
N ARG A 8 9.33 -2.86 -12.94
CA ARG A 8 8.78 -3.05 -14.29
C ARG A 8 7.29 -3.38 -14.30
N SER A 9 6.74 -3.85 -13.19
CA SER A 9 5.29 -4.05 -13.02
C SER A 9 4.53 -2.72 -13.07
N ARG A 10 3.24 -2.80 -13.41
CA ARG A 10 2.34 -1.64 -13.39
C ARG A 10 1.84 -1.33 -11.97
N GLY A 11 1.68 -2.33 -11.13
CA GLY A 11 1.18 -2.18 -9.77
C GLY A 11 1.06 -3.54 -9.08
N GLU A 12 0.56 -3.54 -7.85
CA GLU A 12 0.15 -4.75 -7.16
C GLU A 12 -1.36 -4.98 -7.29
N PHE A 13 -1.75 -6.22 -7.53
CA PHE A 13 -3.09 -6.71 -7.25
C PHE A 13 -2.98 -7.99 -6.41
N GLY A 14 -3.78 -8.12 -5.34
CA GLY A 14 -3.73 -9.34 -4.55
C GLY A 14 -4.73 -9.44 -3.40
N CYS A 15 -5.09 -10.70 -3.10
CA CYS A 15 -5.89 -11.06 -1.94
C CYS A 15 -5.01 -11.30 -0.70
N ALA A 16 -5.54 -10.95 0.46
CA ALA A 16 -4.87 -11.18 1.73
C ALA A 16 -5.08 -12.63 2.19
N LYS A 17 -4.22 -13.11 3.08
CA LYS A 17 -4.47 -14.40 3.77
C LYS A 17 -5.80 -14.30 4.54
N PRO A 18 -6.65 -15.35 4.53
CA PRO A 18 -7.96 -15.32 5.19
C PRO A 18 -7.93 -14.92 6.67
N SER A 19 -6.82 -15.20 7.38
CA SER A 19 -6.63 -14.77 8.77
C SER A 19 -6.66 -13.25 8.94
N TYR A 20 -6.08 -12.47 8.02
CA TYR A 20 -6.10 -11.00 8.10
C TYR A 20 -7.50 -10.44 7.89
N ILE A 21 -8.31 -11.09 7.05
CA ILE A 21 -9.73 -10.74 6.88
C ILE A 21 -10.49 -11.03 8.17
N LYS A 22 -10.30 -12.21 8.77
CA LYS A 22 -11.00 -12.56 10.02
C LYS A 22 -10.61 -11.66 11.20
N LEU A 23 -9.33 -11.32 11.32
CA LEU A 23 -8.78 -10.55 12.43
C LEU A 23 -8.82 -9.03 12.21
N GLN A 24 -9.18 -8.57 11.01
CA GLN A 24 -9.32 -7.15 10.67
C GLN A 24 -8.06 -6.32 11.03
N THR A 25 -6.88 -6.83 10.67
CA THR A 25 -5.57 -6.30 11.12
C THR A 25 -5.07 -5.07 10.36
N SER A 26 -5.80 -4.55 9.37
CA SER A 26 -5.29 -3.51 8.45
C SER A 26 -3.91 -3.85 7.87
N TRP A 27 -3.80 -5.07 7.35
CA TRP A 27 -2.56 -5.63 6.87
C TRP A 27 -1.97 -4.87 5.69
N ILE A 28 -0.64 -4.72 5.72
CA ILE A 28 0.20 -4.32 4.61
C ILE A 28 1.40 -5.27 4.56
N SER A 29 1.77 -5.71 3.35
CA SER A 29 2.89 -6.64 3.18
C SER A 29 4.19 -5.91 2.85
N ASP A 30 5.33 -6.54 3.13
CA ASP A 30 6.63 -6.03 2.65
C ASP A 30 6.65 -5.84 1.14
N ARG A 31 5.98 -6.74 0.39
CA ARG A 31 5.84 -6.61 -1.07
C ARG A 31 5.05 -5.35 -1.45
N THR A 32 3.95 -5.08 -0.76
CA THR A 32 3.13 -3.88 -0.95
C THR A 32 3.95 -2.63 -0.69
N LEU A 33 4.75 -2.63 0.38
CA LEU A 33 5.68 -1.54 0.67
C LEU A 33 6.73 -1.36 -0.43
N CYS A 34 7.29 -2.45 -0.98
CA CYS A 34 8.22 -2.35 -2.10
C CYS A 34 7.59 -1.75 -3.37
N TYR A 35 6.32 -2.09 -3.65
CA TYR A 35 5.56 -1.47 -4.75
C TYR A 35 5.35 0.02 -4.51
N LEU A 36 4.81 0.40 -3.34
CA LEU A 36 4.58 1.80 -2.98
C LEU A 36 5.89 2.60 -3.03
N ALA A 37 6.96 2.09 -2.45
CA ALA A 37 8.28 2.72 -2.47
C ALA A 37 8.85 2.88 -3.89
N SER A 38 8.43 2.04 -4.84
CA SER A 38 8.79 2.14 -6.26
C SER A 38 7.80 2.99 -7.08
N GLY A 39 6.91 3.73 -6.42
CA GLY A 39 5.87 4.55 -7.06
C GLY A 39 4.83 3.71 -7.79
N LYS A 40 4.57 2.48 -7.36
CA LYS A 40 3.62 1.58 -8.01
C LYS A 40 2.35 1.49 -7.17
N PRO A 41 1.18 1.81 -7.75
CA PRO A 41 -0.08 1.73 -7.02
C PRO A 41 -0.43 0.29 -6.67
N VAL A 42 -1.18 0.13 -5.58
CA VAL A 42 -1.55 -1.18 -5.03
C VAL A 42 -3.06 -1.29 -4.87
N VAL A 43 -3.62 -2.41 -5.31
CA VAL A 43 -5.03 -2.79 -5.16
C VAL A 43 -5.06 -4.10 -4.38
N VAL A 44 -5.27 -4.00 -3.07
CA VAL A 44 -5.15 -5.14 -2.15
C VAL A 44 -6.45 -5.36 -1.39
N GLN A 45 -6.70 -6.58 -0.96
CA GLN A 45 -7.94 -6.88 -0.24
C GLN A 45 -8.01 -6.11 1.08
N HIS A 46 -9.19 -5.58 1.38
CA HIS A 46 -9.49 -4.91 2.63
C HIS A 46 -9.46 -5.93 3.79
N THR A 47 -8.67 -5.61 4.81
CA THR A 47 -8.54 -6.43 6.01
C THR A 47 -8.77 -5.59 7.25
N GLY A 48 -9.72 -4.65 7.24
CA GLY A 48 -10.10 -3.85 8.40
C GLY A 48 -9.74 -2.36 8.33
N PRO A 49 -10.26 -1.58 9.29
CA PRO A 49 -10.10 -0.13 9.35
C PRO A 49 -8.70 0.25 9.83
N SER A 50 -8.14 1.30 9.25
CA SER A 50 -6.86 1.87 9.69
C SER A 50 -7.04 3.37 9.87
N SER A 51 -6.49 3.91 10.95
CA SER A 51 -6.43 5.35 11.20
C SER A 51 -5.31 6.05 10.42
N PHE A 52 -4.41 5.30 9.79
CA PHE A 52 -3.22 5.83 9.15
C PHE A 52 -3.02 5.35 7.71
N LEU A 53 -3.47 4.14 7.34
CA LEU A 53 -3.40 3.68 5.96
C LEU A 53 -4.47 4.39 5.12
N PRO A 54 -4.10 5.02 4.01
CA PRO A 54 -5.07 5.62 3.11
C PRO A 54 -6.00 4.57 2.48
N ASN A 55 -7.10 5.06 1.94
CA ASN A 55 -8.08 4.29 1.18
C ASN A 55 -8.44 5.09 -0.06
N GLY A 56 -7.88 4.68 -1.19
CA GLY A 56 -7.87 5.46 -2.42
C GLY A 56 -6.51 6.10 -2.68
N GLU A 57 -6.36 6.65 -3.88
CA GLU A 57 -5.18 7.38 -4.34
C GLU A 57 -3.84 6.67 -4.07
N GLY A 58 -3.47 5.72 -4.94
CA GLY A 58 -2.20 4.99 -4.85
C GLY A 58 -2.28 3.73 -3.98
N THR A 59 -3.21 3.65 -3.02
CA THR A 59 -3.54 2.43 -2.27
C THR A 59 -5.04 2.22 -2.20
N PHE A 60 -5.55 1.21 -2.92
CA PHE A 60 -6.96 0.85 -2.91
C PHE A 60 -7.15 -0.45 -2.11
N ARG A 61 -8.14 -0.44 -1.20
CA ARG A 61 -8.51 -1.61 -0.40
C ARG A 61 -9.92 -2.06 -0.77
N PHE A 62 -10.06 -3.25 -1.36
CA PHE A 62 -11.35 -3.75 -1.86
C PHE A 62 -11.93 -4.85 -0.96
N SER A 63 -13.25 -4.84 -0.78
CA SER A 63 -14.02 -5.90 -0.10
C SER A 63 -14.81 -6.75 -1.09
N THR A 64 -15.06 -6.23 -2.29
CA THR A 64 -15.83 -6.91 -3.35
C THR A 64 -15.06 -6.96 -4.66
N LEU A 65 -15.49 -7.85 -5.57
CA LEU A 65 -14.91 -7.91 -6.92
C LEU A 65 -15.18 -6.63 -7.72
N GLN A 66 -16.35 -6.01 -7.53
CA GLN A 66 -16.67 -4.75 -8.21
C GLN A 66 -15.74 -3.64 -7.76
N GLU A 67 -15.51 -3.49 -6.45
CA GLU A 67 -14.56 -2.51 -5.92
C GLU A 67 -13.13 -2.75 -6.43
N ALA A 68 -12.73 -4.02 -6.59
CA ALA A 68 -11.43 -4.34 -7.17
C ALA A 68 -11.32 -3.88 -8.64
N ALA A 69 -12.37 -4.12 -9.44
CA ALA A 69 -12.42 -3.68 -10.83
C ALA A 69 -12.41 -2.14 -10.93
N ASP A 70 -13.26 -1.46 -10.16
CA ASP A 70 -13.34 0.00 -10.14
C ASP A 70 -12.01 0.63 -9.71
N ALA A 71 -11.32 0.03 -8.73
CA ALA A 71 -9.99 0.46 -8.30
C ALA A 71 -8.93 0.31 -9.40
N LEU A 72 -8.96 -0.79 -10.15
CA LEU A 72 -8.05 -1.00 -11.28
C LEU A 72 -8.32 0.02 -12.40
N ASP A 73 -9.58 0.33 -12.68
CA ASP A 73 -9.97 1.33 -13.67
C ASP A 73 -9.57 2.74 -13.25
N ALA A 74 -9.75 3.11 -11.98
CA ALA A 74 -9.26 4.37 -11.43
C ALA A 74 -7.74 4.49 -11.57
N VAL A 75 -7.00 3.44 -11.19
CA VAL A 75 -5.54 3.36 -11.35
C VAL A 75 -5.13 3.53 -12.81
N ASN A 76 -5.85 2.93 -13.75
CA ASN A 76 -5.52 3.04 -15.17
C ASN A 76 -5.85 4.42 -15.76
N THR A 77 -6.92 5.04 -15.29
CA THR A 77 -7.40 6.35 -15.76
C THR A 77 -6.43 7.47 -15.40
N ASP A 78 -5.91 7.50 -14.16
CA ASP A 78 -4.94 8.50 -13.71
C ASP A 78 -3.71 7.85 -13.07
N TYR A 79 -3.02 7.03 -13.88
CA TYR A 79 -1.88 6.25 -13.40
C TYR A 79 -0.76 7.11 -12.81
N ARG A 80 -0.50 8.30 -13.40
CA ARG A 80 0.56 9.20 -12.92
C ARG A 80 0.25 9.69 -11.50
N ARG A 81 -0.97 10.17 -11.25
CA ARG A 81 -1.39 10.60 -9.91
C ARG A 81 -1.28 9.46 -8.90
N HIS A 82 -1.75 8.28 -9.28
CA HIS A 82 -1.70 7.11 -8.40
C HIS A 82 -0.27 6.62 -8.14
N SER A 83 0.64 6.78 -9.11
CA SER A 83 2.06 6.48 -8.97
C SER A 83 2.76 7.45 -8.00
N GLU A 84 2.48 8.75 -8.13
CA GLU A 84 2.99 9.80 -7.24
C GLU A 84 2.48 9.61 -5.81
N ALA A 85 1.18 9.39 -5.66
CA ALA A 85 0.56 9.11 -4.36
C ALA A 85 1.15 7.84 -3.71
N ALA A 86 1.34 6.76 -4.48
CA ALA A 86 1.97 5.54 -3.97
C ALA A 86 3.35 5.80 -3.35
N ARG A 87 4.19 6.60 -4.04
CA ARG A 87 5.51 6.99 -3.51
C ARG A 87 5.39 7.84 -2.25
N GLN A 88 4.49 8.83 -2.26
CA GLN A 88 4.26 9.71 -1.12
C GLN A 88 3.80 8.96 0.13
N ILE A 89 2.95 7.93 -0.02
CA ILE A 89 2.48 7.09 1.09
C ILE A 89 3.66 6.34 1.72
N ALA A 90 4.55 5.77 0.90
CA ALA A 90 5.74 5.08 1.39
C ALA A 90 6.65 6.03 2.18
N GLU A 91 6.89 7.23 1.65
CA GLU A 91 7.74 8.24 2.31
C GLU A 91 7.13 8.81 3.59
N THR A 92 5.80 8.96 3.64
CA THR A 92 5.10 9.55 4.79
C THR A 92 5.00 8.57 5.96
N HIS A 93 4.69 7.31 5.69
CA HIS A 93 4.35 6.35 6.75
C HIS A 93 5.44 5.31 7.01
N PHE A 94 6.32 5.04 6.05
CA PHE A 94 7.24 3.91 6.09
C PHE A 94 8.70 4.28 5.84
N ASP A 95 9.04 5.57 5.78
CA ASP A 95 10.43 6.00 5.68
C ASP A 95 11.20 5.59 6.95
N SER A 96 12.31 4.87 6.74
CA SER A 96 13.08 4.30 7.85
C SER A 96 13.72 5.36 8.72
N LYS A 97 14.16 6.50 8.16
CA LYS A 97 14.77 7.57 8.96
C LYS A 97 13.73 8.19 9.89
N GLN A 98 12.54 8.47 9.37
CA GLN A 98 11.44 9.02 10.18
C GLN A 98 10.97 8.04 11.26
N VAL A 99 10.77 6.77 10.90
CA VAL A 99 10.30 5.74 11.84
C VAL A 99 11.33 5.49 12.95
N VAL A 100 12.61 5.31 12.59
CA VAL A 100 13.68 5.07 13.57
C VAL A 100 13.87 6.29 14.47
N ALA A 101 13.85 7.51 13.92
CA ALA A 101 13.94 8.73 14.73
C ALA A 101 12.82 8.80 15.78
N ARG A 102 11.58 8.46 15.40
CA ARG A 102 10.44 8.42 16.32
C ARG A 102 10.64 7.36 17.40
N ILE A 103 11.04 6.14 17.04
CA ILE A 103 11.29 5.06 18.01
C ILE A 103 12.35 5.51 19.04
N LEU A 104 13.48 6.03 18.56
CA LEU A 104 14.56 6.53 19.44
C LEU A 104 14.08 7.66 20.35
N SER A 105 13.21 8.56 19.86
CA SER A 105 12.64 9.64 20.66
C SER A 105 11.72 9.16 21.81
N TYR A 106 11.18 7.94 21.72
CA TYR A 106 10.41 7.32 22.80
C TYR A 106 11.28 6.49 23.73
N ALA A 107 12.30 5.79 23.19
CA ALA A 107 13.16 4.90 23.95
C ALA A 107 14.24 5.62 24.77
N LEU A 108 14.65 6.82 24.34
CA LEU A 108 15.64 7.65 25.04
C LEU A 108 15.00 8.73 25.93
N ARG A 109 13.69 8.62 26.19
CA ARG A 109 13.01 9.35 27.26
C ARG A 109 13.08 8.55 28.55
#